data_AF-A0A0G1VG61-F1
#
_entry.id   AF-A0A0G1VG61-F1
#
_cell.length_a   1.000
_cell.length_b   1.000
_cell.length_c   1.000
_cell.angle_alpha   90.00
_cell.angle_beta   90.00
_cell.angle_gamma   90.00
#
_symmetry.space_group_name_H-M   'P 1'
#
loop_
_entity.id
_entity.type
_entity.pdbx_description
1 polymer ?
#
loop_
_entity_poly.entity_id
_entity_poly.type
_entity_poly.pdbx_seq_one_letter_code
_entity_poly.pdbx_strand_id
1 'polypeptide(L)'
;MKLMSLGDIVGKAPFKHGANYEAKIVSQNIFAEKDQKVAANYTVMPHAVYSYPQVAGVGLMEEQAQKMEIDYVLGVYPYMRTGMGRALHDEDGFMKVLADRKTRRIIGAHIIGTDASILIHELVVVMAAAGGDVEAVKNTIHIHPSLSEVVARAVNSISWEGKAPNYGKTLMERTTEQKI
;
A
#
# COMPACT_ATOMS: atom_id res chain seq x y z
N MET A 1 16.87 22.81 -27.41
CA MET A 1 17.46 21.69 -26.64
C MET A 1 16.50 21.33 -25.51
N LYS A 2 16.09 20.06 -25.37
CA LYS A 2 15.25 19.59 -24.24
C LYS A 2 16.18 18.95 -23.19
N LEU A 3 16.10 19.39 -21.93
CA LEU A 3 16.84 18.81 -20.81
C LEU A 3 15.85 18.05 -19.91
N MET A 4 16.22 16.84 -19.49
CA MET A 4 15.43 15.99 -18.61
C MET A 4 16.31 15.31 -17.57
N SER A 5 15.72 14.98 -16.42
CA SER A 5 16.36 14.29 -15.31
C SER A 5 15.48 13.11 -14.85
N LEU A 6 16.14 12.07 -14.33
CA LEU A 6 15.51 10.86 -13.79
C LEU A 6 16.39 10.25 -12.70
N GLY A 7 15.80 9.41 -11.85
CA GLY A 7 16.44 8.75 -10.73
C GLY A 7 16.59 9.68 -9.53
N ASP A 8 17.54 9.34 -8.67
CA ASP A 8 17.70 9.98 -7.35
C ASP A 8 17.87 11.50 -7.40
N ILE A 9 18.42 12.04 -8.49
CA ILE A 9 18.57 13.49 -8.72
C ILE A 9 17.22 14.24 -8.75
N VAL A 10 16.12 13.55 -9.05
CA VAL A 10 14.76 14.11 -9.05
C VAL A 10 14.22 14.28 -7.62
N GLY A 11 14.71 13.48 -6.66
CA GLY A 11 14.40 13.62 -5.24
C GLY A 11 12.97 13.22 -4.82
N LYS A 12 12.20 12.54 -5.69
CA LYS A 12 10.81 12.14 -5.39
C LYS A 12 10.66 10.73 -4.86
N ALA A 13 11.34 9.76 -5.48
CA ALA A 13 11.28 8.36 -5.10
C ALA A 13 12.64 7.70 -5.42
N PRO A 14 13.61 7.75 -4.48
CA PRO A 14 14.97 7.25 -4.70
C PRO A 14 15.01 5.71 -4.64
N PHE A 15 14.31 5.09 -5.58
CA PHE A 15 14.20 3.65 -5.72
C PHE A 15 14.60 3.22 -7.13
N LYS A 16 15.19 2.03 -7.25
CA LYS A 16 15.60 1.52 -8.55
C LYS A 16 14.42 1.36 -9.52
N HIS A 17 13.27 0.86 -9.06
CA HIS A 17 12.06 0.78 -9.87
C HIS A 17 11.46 2.17 -10.17
N GLY A 18 11.64 3.14 -9.28
CA GLY A 18 11.29 4.54 -9.52
C GLY A 18 12.09 5.13 -10.69
N ALA A 19 13.41 4.97 -10.68
CA ALA A 19 14.28 5.39 -11.78
C ALA A 19 13.93 4.69 -13.11
N ASN A 20 13.57 3.40 -13.09
CA ASN A 20 13.12 2.68 -14.28
C ASN A 20 11.78 3.22 -14.82
N TYR A 21 10.83 3.55 -13.93
CA TYR A 21 9.56 4.17 -14.30
C TYR A 21 9.78 5.57 -14.91
N GLU A 22 10.61 6.39 -14.28
CA GLU A 22 10.98 7.71 -14.79
C GLU A 22 11.70 7.63 -16.14
N ALA A 23 12.56 6.63 -16.34
CA ALA A 23 13.21 6.39 -17.63
C ALA A 23 12.20 6.14 -18.76
N LYS A 24 11.12 5.41 -18.49
CA LYS A 24 10.02 5.22 -19.46
C LYS A 24 9.35 6.55 -19.80
N ILE A 25 9.03 7.36 -18.79
CA ILE A 25 8.39 8.67 -18.96
C ILE A 25 9.30 9.66 -19.69
N VAL A 26 10.58 9.72 -19.34
CA VAL A 26 11.57 10.59 -20.00
C VAL A 26 11.77 10.18 -21.46
N SER A 27 11.89 8.89 -21.74
CA SER A 27 12.04 8.38 -23.10
C SER A 27 10.82 8.70 -23.97
N GLN A 28 9.61 8.68 -23.41
CA GLN A 28 8.41 9.13 -24.10
C GLN A 28 8.41 10.66 -24.31
N ASN A 29 8.72 11.42 -23.26
CA ASN A 29 8.56 12.87 -23.27
C ASN A 29 9.64 13.61 -24.08
N ILE A 30 10.81 13.00 -24.31
CA ILE A 30 11.89 13.63 -25.08
C ILE A 30 11.47 13.88 -26.54
N PHE A 31 10.70 12.96 -27.11
CA PHE A 31 10.18 13.04 -28.47
C PHE A 31 8.79 13.69 -28.55
N ALA A 32 8.04 13.74 -27.45
CA ALA A 32 6.70 14.31 -27.42
C ALA A 32 6.68 15.85 -27.58
N GLU A 33 5.61 16.34 -28.22
CA GLU A 33 5.22 17.75 -28.18
C GLU A 33 4.76 18.17 -26.78
N LYS A 34 4.71 19.48 -26.52
CA LYS A 34 4.48 20.00 -25.15
C LYS A 34 3.16 19.53 -24.55
N ASP A 35 2.10 19.48 -25.36
CA ASP A 35 0.74 19.05 -25.01
C ASP A 35 0.59 17.51 -24.92
N GLN A 36 1.55 16.75 -25.42
CA GLN A 36 1.56 15.28 -25.42
C GLN A 36 2.38 14.68 -24.27
N LYS A 37 3.07 15.52 -23.48
CA LYS A 37 3.90 15.05 -22.36
C LYS A 37 3.06 14.44 -21.26
N VAL A 38 3.54 13.32 -20.73
CA VAL A 38 2.93 12.63 -19.61
C VAL A 38 3.69 12.94 -18.33
N ALA A 39 2.98 13.30 -17.26
CA ALA A 39 3.59 13.48 -15.95
C ALA A 39 3.82 12.12 -15.27
N ALA A 40 4.97 11.96 -14.62
CA ALA A 40 5.21 10.81 -13.76
C ALA A 40 4.28 10.86 -12.54
N ASN A 41 3.54 9.77 -12.31
CA ASN A 41 2.66 9.62 -11.15
C ASN A 41 3.36 8.75 -10.09
N TYR A 42 3.58 9.34 -8.91
CA TYR A 42 4.27 8.69 -7.79
C TYR A 42 3.30 8.18 -6.71
N THR A 43 2.00 8.43 -6.84
CA THR A 43 0.99 8.07 -5.83
C THR A 43 0.96 6.57 -5.54
N VAL A 44 1.28 5.75 -6.54
CA VAL A 44 1.31 4.27 -6.44
C VAL A 44 2.75 3.75 -6.54
N MET A 45 3.72 4.49 -6.01
CA MET A 45 5.12 4.04 -5.93
C MET A 45 5.27 3.05 -4.77
N PRO A 46 5.53 1.75 -5.01
CA PRO A 46 5.77 0.81 -3.92
C PRO A 46 7.17 0.97 -3.33
N HIS A 47 7.38 0.41 -2.16
CA HIS A 47 8.70 0.25 -1.56
C HIS A 47 8.74 -1.03 -0.73
N ALA A 48 9.93 -1.58 -0.53
CA ALA A 48 10.15 -2.78 0.26
C ALA A 48 11.50 -2.75 0.98
N VAL A 49 11.54 -3.41 2.14
CA VAL A 49 12.74 -3.74 2.90
C VAL A 49 12.81 -5.27 3.01
N TYR A 50 13.92 -5.84 2.54
CA TYR A 50 14.12 -7.29 2.43
C TYR A 50 14.76 -7.90 3.69
N SER A 51 14.42 -7.35 4.86
CA SER A 51 14.78 -7.94 6.16
C SER A 51 14.00 -9.22 6.43
N TYR A 52 14.24 -9.84 7.59
CA TYR A 52 13.39 -10.89 8.12
C TYR A 52 12.70 -10.41 9.42
N PRO A 53 11.36 -10.27 9.43
CA PRO A 53 10.44 -10.39 8.30
C PRO A 53 10.63 -9.26 7.26
N GLN A 54 10.11 -9.47 6.04
CA GLN A 54 10.09 -8.44 5.01
C GLN A 54 9.05 -7.38 5.36
N VAL A 55 9.26 -6.15 4.89
CA VAL A 55 8.29 -5.05 5.01
C VAL A 55 8.07 -4.46 3.63
N ALA A 56 6.82 -4.15 3.28
CA ALA A 56 6.52 -3.45 2.04
C ALA A 56 5.29 -2.55 2.18
N GLY A 57 5.21 -1.54 1.30
CA GLY A 57 4.07 -0.62 1.31
C GLY A 57 3.90 0.14 0.01
N VAL A 58 2.71 0.69 -0.18
CA VAL A 58 2.35 1.58 -1.28
C VAL A 58 1.30 2.60 -0.82
N GLY A 59 1.32 3.80 -1.39
CA GLY A 59 0.35 4.85 -1.10
C GLY A 59 0.54 5.49 0.28
N LEU A 60 -0.56 5.97 0.86
CA LEU A 60 -0.55 6.77 2.08
C LEU A 60 -0.34 5.92 3.34
N MET A 61 0.42 6.46 4.28
CA MET A 61 0.41 6.08 5.69
C MET A 61 -0.77 6.74 6.41
N GLU A 62 -1.18 6.18 7.55
CA GLU A 62 -2.28 6.74 8.36
C GLU A 62 -2.01 8.18 8.78
N GLU A 63 -0.80 8.48 9.24
CA GLU A 63 -0.41 9.83 9.64
C GLU A 63 -0.53 10.82 8.48
N GLN A 64 -0.22 10.39 7.25
CA GLN A 64 -0.38 11.23 6.06
C GLN A 64 -1.86 11.45 5.75
N ALA A 65 -2.68 10.40 5.80
CA ALA A 65 -4.13 10.52 5.60
C ALA A 65 -4.79 11.44 6.64
N GLN A 66 -4.36 11.36 7.91
CA GLN A 66 -4.80 12.25 8.98
C GLN A 66 -4.39 13.70 8.74
N LYS A 67 -3.11 13.96 8.38
CA LYS A 67 -2.61 15.30 8.04
C LYS A 67 -3.33 15.92 6.83
N MET A 68 -3.76 15.09 5.90
CA MET A 68 -4.54 15.48 4.72
C MET A 68 -6.05 15.55 4.99
N GLU A 69 -6.49 15.30 6.23
CA GLU A 69 -7.90 15.29 6.63
C GLU A 69 -8.78 14.35 5.78
N ILE A 70 -8.19 13.24 5.30
CA ILE A 70 -8.90 12.23 4.53
C ILE A 70 -9.74 11.38 5.50
N ASP A 71 -11.03 11.22 5.20
CA ASP A 71 -11.89 10.27 5.92
C ASP A 71 -11.61 8.85 5.43
N TYR A 72 -10.79 8.12 6.20
CA TYR A 72 -10.38 6.77 5.87
C TYR A 72 -10.90 5.71 6.85
N VAL A 73 -10.92 4.48 6.37
CA VAL A 73 -11.18 3.24 7.12
C VAL A 73 -9.99 2.31 7.00
N LEU A 74 -9.91 1.33 7.92
CA LEU A 74 -8.83 0.35 7.98
C LEU A 74 -9.37 -1.07 7.87
N GLY A 75 -8.59 -1.90 7.18
CA GLY A 75 -8.63 -3.36 7.28
C GLY A 75 -7.27 -3.85 7.76
N VAL A 76 -7.25 -4.72 8.77
CA VAL A 76 -6.00 -5.30 9.30
C VAL A 76 -6.20 -6.80 9.47
N TYR A 77 -5.29 -7.59 8.90
CA TYR A 77 -5.36 -9.04 9.02
C TYR A 77 -3.99 -9.67 9.30
N PRO A 78 -3.84 -10.40 10.42
CA PRO A 78 -2.63 -11.18 10.73
C PRO A 78 -2.44 -12.38 9.80
N TYR A 79 -1.18 -12.69 9.46
CA TYR A 79 -0.82 -13.88 8.69
C TYR A 79 -1.26 -15.17 9.40
N MET A 80 -1.06 -15.27 10.73
CA MET A 80 -1.49 -16.42 11.55
C MET A 80 -2.98 -16.76 11.49
N ARG A 81 -3.83 -15.88 10.95
CA ARG A 81 -5.25 -16.18 10.76
C ARG A 81 -5.56 -16.81 9.41
N THR A 82 -4.57 -16.92 8.52
CA THR A 82 -4.66 -17.62 7.22
C THR A 82 -4.18 -19.06 7.32
N GLY A 83 -4.59 -19.92 6.38
CA GLY A 83 -4.13 -21.31 6.34
C GLY A 83 -2.62 -21.43 6.14
N MET A 84 -2.08 -20.70 5.15
CA MET A 84 -0.65 -20.72 4.84
C MET A 84 0.21 -20.03 5.92
N GLY A 85 -0.24 -18.89 6.46
CA GLY A 85 0.51 -18.21 7.53
C GLY A 85 0.65 -19.07 8.79
N ARG A 86 -0.38 -19.86 9.13
CA ARG A 86 -0.28 -20.87 10.20
C ARG A 86 0.74 -21.96 9.88
N ALA A 87 0.75 -22.46 8.64
CA ALA A 87 1.66 -23.52 8.22
C ALA A 87 3.14 -23.06 8.25
N LEU A 88 3.38 -21.76 8.01
CA LEU A 88 4.70 -21.15 8.02
C LEU A 88 5.13 -20.60 9.39
N HIS A 89 4.26 -20.65 10.41
CA HIS A 89 4.51 -20.02 11.71
C HIS A 89 4.85 -18.53 11.61
N ASP A 90 4.13 -17.79 10.76
CA ASP A 90 4.33 -16.33 10.60
C ASP A 90 3.56 -15.56 11.67
N GLU A 91 4.12 -15.55 12.89
CA GLU A 91 3.46 -15.09 14.13
C GLU A 91 3.24 -13.59 14.20
N ASP A 92 4.21 -12.81 13.75
CA ASP A 92 4.23 -11.35 13.87
C ASP A 92 3.76 -10.63 12.60
N GLY A 93 3.55 -11.36 11.50
CA GLY A 93 3.17 -10.79 10.21
C GLY A 93 1.71 -10.32 10.16
N PHE A 94 1.48 -9.20 9.50
CA PHE A 94 0.15 -8.68 9.20
C PHE A 94 0.13 -7.80 7.96
N MET A 95 -1.07 -7.64 7.40
CA MET A 95 -1.35 -6.67 6.35
C MET A 95 -2.36 -5.63 6.84
N LYS A 96 -2.10 -4.36 6.53
CA LYS A 96 -2.97 -3.21 6.80
C LYS A 96 -3.31 -2.50 5.50
N VAL A 97 -4.59 -2.22 5.30
CA VAL A 97 -5.11 -1.51 4.13
C VAL A 97 -5.90 -0.29 4.60
N LEU A 98 -5.63 0.85 3.97
CA LEU A 98 -6.35 2.11 4.14
C LEU A 98 -7.25 2.30 2.92
N ALA A 99 -8.52 2.60 3.15
CA ALA A 99 -9.44 2.99 2.09
C ALA A 99 -10.15 4.30 2.42
N ASP A 100 -10.34 5.15 1.42
CA ASP A 100 -11.18 6.34 1.52
C ASP A 100 -12.65 5.93 1.66
N ARG A 101 -13.31 6.45 2.70
CA ARG A 101 -14.67 6.04 3.07
C ARG A 101 -15.71 6.39 2.01
N LYS A 102 -15.56 7.57 1.39
CA LYS A 102 -16.55 8.11 0.45
C LYS A 102 -16.48 7.40 -0.88
N THR A 103 -15.27 7.22 -1.40
CA THR A 103 -15.00 6.69 -2.73
C THR A 103 -14.85 5.17 -2.75
N ARG A 104 -14.72 4.52 -1.59
CA ARG A 104 -14.43 3.09 -1.46
C ARG A 104 -13.15 2.68 -2.18
N ARG A 105 -12.15 3.57 -2.24
CA ARG A 105 -10.87 3.32 -2.92
C ARG A 105 -9.75 3.09 -1.92
N ILE A 106 -8.90 2.12 -2.18
CA ILE A 106 -7.64 1.89 -1.49
C ILE A 106 -6.73 3.10 -1.75
N ILE A 107 -6.31 3.75 -0.66
CA ILE A 107 -5.42 4.91 -0.68
C ILE A 107 -4.03 4.58 -0.15
N GLY A 108 -3.88 3.45 0.54
CA GLY A 108 -2.58 2.95 1.00
C GLY A 108 -2.66 1.53 1.52
N ALA A 109 -1.54 0.83 1.48
CA ALA A 109 -1.42 -0.52 2.00
C ALA A 109 0.00 -0.78 2.49
N HIS A 110 0.11 -1.53 3.58
CA HIS A 110 1.36 -1.80 4.29
C HIS A 110 1.34 -3.23 4.80
N ILE A 111 2.42 -3.95 4.63
CA ILE A 111 2.52 -5.37 4.96
C ILE A 111 3.88 -5.68 5.57
N ILE A 112 3.88 -6.49 6.62
CA ILE A 112 5.08 -7.06 7.25
C ILE A 112 4.84 -8.57 7.38
N GLY A 113 5.83 -9.38 7.00
CA GLY A 113 5.71 -10.84 7.04
C GLY A 113 6.47 -11.54 5.91
N THR A 114 6.20 -12.83 5.75
CA THR A 114 6.76 -13.66 4.68
C THR A 114 6.28 -13.15 3.32
N ASP A 115 7.20 -12.99 2.38
CA ASP A 115 6.94 -12.52 1.01
C ASP A 115 6.19 -11.19 0.90
N ALA A 116 6.28 -10.33 1.92
CA ALA A 116 5.63 -9.02 1.95
C ALA A 116 5.96 -8.17 0.69
N SER A 117 7.21 -8.23 0.21
CA SER A 117 7.66 -7.52 -0.99
C SER A 117 6.98 -8.00 -2.28
N ILE A 118 6.49 -9.24 -2.31
CA ILE A 118 5.79 -9.83 -3.46
C ILE A 118 4.29 -9.57 -3.31
N LEU A 119 3.72 -9.86 -2.14
CA LEU A 119 2.27 -9.77 -1.92
C LEU A 119 1.71 -8.35 -2.04
N ILE A 120 2.51 -7.33 -1.70
CA ILE A 120 2.08 -5.93 -1.86
C ILE A 120 1.72 -5.58 -3.31
N HIS A 121 2.32 -6.27 -4.29
CA HIS A 121 2.14 -5.94 -5.71
C HIS A 121 0.71 -6.17 -6.20
N GLU A 122 -0.08 -7.04 -5.54
CA GLU A 122 -1.50 -7.18 -5.85
C GLU A 122 -2.23 -5.84 -5.69
N LEU A 123 -1.99 -5.13 -4.58
CA LEU A 123 -2.59 -3.82 -4.33
C LEU A 123 -1.95 -2.70 -5.15
N VAL A 124 -0.67 -2.82 -5.50
CA VAL A 124 -0.04 -1.89 -6.48
C VAL A 124 -0.80 -1.94 -7.80
N VAL A 125 -1.11 -3.14 -8.32
CA VAL A 125 -1.85 -3.31 -9.57
C VAL A 125 -3.27 -2.76 -9.44
N VAL A 126 -3.98 -3.06 -8.35
CA VAL A 126 -5.34 -2.56 -8.12
C VAL A 126 -5.36 -1.02 -8.03
N MET A 127 -4.44 -0.41 -7.30
CA MET A 127 -4.35 1.04 -7.18
C MET A 127 -3.97 1.72 -8.51
N ALA A 128 -3.07 1.11 -9.29
CA ALA A 128 -2.60 1.69 -10.55
C ALA A 128 -3.56 1.49 -11.73
N ALA A 129 -4.21 0.32 -11.83
CA ALA A 129 -4.99 -0.09 -13.00
C ALA A 129 -6.50 -0.09 -12.76
N ALA A 130 -6.95 -0.45 -11.55
CA ALA A 130 -8.38 -0.50 -11.18
C ALA A 130 -8.83 0.72 -10.35
N GLY A 131 -8.03 1.79 -10.33
CA GLY A 131 -8.35 3.03 -9.60
C GLY A 131 -8.44 2.85 -8.08
N GLY A 132 -7.88 1.76 -7.54
CA GLY A 132 -7.95 1.42 -6.13
C GLY A 132 -9.29 0.84 -5.69
N ASP A 133 -10.18 0.40 -6.58
CA ASP A 133 -11.48 -0.14 -6.17
C ASP A 133 -11.33 -1.35 -5.22
N VAL A 134 -11.85 -1.22 -4.00
CA VAL A 134 -11.82 -2.30 -3.00
C VAL A 134 -12.57 -3.54 -3.47
N GLU A 135 -13.63 -3.36 -4.28
CA GLU A 135 -14.42 -4.46 -4.79
C GLU A 135 -13.65 -5.29 -5.82
N ALA A 136 -12.64 -4.72 -6.50
CA ALA A 136 -11.77 -5.47 -7.39
C ALA A 136 -11.00 -6.58 -6.65
N VAL A 137 -10.56 -6.32 -5.41
CA VAL A 137 -9.89 -7.33 -4.59
C VAL A 137 -10.90 -8.30 -3.98
N LYS A 138 -12.02 -7.80 -3.45
CA LYS A 138 -13.02 -8.65 -2.78
C LYS A 138 -13.67 -9.67 -3.73
N ASN A 139 -13.83 -9.32 -5.00
CA ASN A 139 -14.41 -10.19 -6.02
C ASN A 139 -13.36 -11.07 -6.73
N THR A 140 -12.08 -10.97 -6.34
CA THR A 140 -11.01 -11.83 -6.85
C THR A 140 -10.97 -13.16 -6.10
N ILE A 141 -10.70 -14.26 -6.81
CA ILE A 141 -10.52 -15.58 -6.22
C ILE A 141 -9.05 -15.76 -5.86
N HIS A 142 -8.77 -15.88 -4.56
CA HIS A 142 -7.45 -16.25 -4.05
C HIS A 142 -7.34 -17.76 -3.88
N ILE A 143 -6.23 -18.35 -4.34
CA ILE A 143 -5.96 -19.78 -4.20
C ILE A 143 -5.83 -20.14 -2.71
N HIS A 144 -6.36 -21.29 -2.32
CA HIS A 144 -6.26 -21.81 -0.96
C HIS A 144 -5.50 -23.15 -0.91
N PRO A 145 -4.61 -23.37 0.08
CA PRO A 145 -4.05 -22.37 0.98
C PRO A 145 -2.95 -21.55 0.28
N SER A 146 -2.91 -20.24 0.49
CA SER A 146 -1.80 -19.40 0.00
C SER A 146 -1.56 -18.16 0.85
N LEU A 147 -0.36 -17.57 0.75
CA LEU A 147 -0.04 -16.32 1.44
C LEU A 147 -0.87 -15.14 0.92
N SER A 148 -1.28 -15.13 -0.36
CA SER A 148 -2.10 -14.05 -0.92
C SER A 148 -3.49 -13.95 -0.28
N GLU A 149 -3.96 -14.99 0.40
CA GLU A 149 -5.17 -14.90 1.22
C GLU A 149 -5.07 -13.78 2.28
N VAL A 150 -3.88 -13.42 2.78
CA VAL A 150 -3.75 -12.29 3.72
C VAL A 150 -4.20 -10.96 3.11
N VAL A 151 -3.94 -10.76 1.82
CA VAL A 151 -4.37 -9.58 1.06
C VAL A 151 -5.88 -9.54 0.99
N ALA A 152 -6.49 -10.63 0.53
CA ALA A 152 -7.94 -10.77 0.44
C ALA A 152 -8.60 -10.53 1.80
N ARG A 153 -8.08 -11.14 2.86
CA ARG A 153 -8.65 -11.05 4.20
C ARG A 153 -8.49 -9.66 4.80
N ALA A 154 -7.36 -8.97 4.56
CA ALA A 154 -7.18 -7.59 4.98
C ALA A 154 -8.20 -6.66 4.31
N VAL A 155 -8.39 -6.75 2.99
CA VAL A 155 -9.39 -5.92 2.30
C VAL A 155 -10.83 -6.26 2.72
N ASN A 156 -11.15 -7.54 2.90
CA ASN A 156 -12.48 -7.96 3.38
C ASN A 156 -12.74 -7.54 4.84
N SER A 157 -11.68 -7.36 5.65
CA SER A 157 -11.81 -6.92 7.05
C SER A 157 -12.10 -5.43 7.23
N ILE A 158 -12.13 -4.65 6.14
CA ILE A 158 -12.41 -3.21 6.21
C ILE A 158 -13.82 -2.98 6.79
N SER A 159 -13.87 -2.39 7.98
CA SER A 159 -15.13 -1.89 8.56
C SER A 159 -15.43 -0.51 8.01
N TRP A 160 -16.61 -0.37 7.38
CA TRP A 160 -17.10 0.91 6.86
C TRP A 160 -17.85 1.73 7.89
N GLU A 161 -18.02 1.18 9.09
CA GLU A 161 -18.65 1.82 10.24
C GLU A 161 -17.59 2.27 11.25
N GLY A 162 -17.83 3.41 11.89
CA GLY A 162 -16.90 4.01 12.85
C GLY A 162 -15.68 4.69 12.19
N LYS A 163 -15.02 5.58 12.93
CA LYS A 163 -13.76 6.21 12.48
C LYS A 163 -12.62 5.19 12.57
N ALA A 164 -11.64 5.30 11.67
CA ALA A 164 -10.39 4.56 11.82
C ALA A 164 -9.82 4.83 13.23
N PRO A 165 -9.40 3.79 13.96
CA PRO A 165 -8.78 3.96 15.27
C PRO A 165 -7.59 4.91 15.16
N ASN A 166 -7.50 5.89 16.07
CA ASN A 166 -6.32 6.75 16.12
C ASN A 166 -5.17 5.99 16.78
N TYR A 167 -4.42 5.23 15.99
CA TYR A 167 -3.25 4.50 16.46
C TYR A 167 -2.03 5.39 16.74
N GLY A 168 -2.12 6.71 16.50
CA GLY A 168 -1.07 7.71 16.73
C GLY A 168 -0.73 7.96 18.20
N LYS A 169 -1.50 7.40 19.14
CA LYS A 169 -1.09 7.27 20.54
C LYS A 169 -0.16 6.07 20.69
N THR A 170 1.05 6.30 21.18
CA THR A 170 2.03 5.28 21.56
C THR A 170 1.38 4.22 22.46
N LEU A 171 1.87 2.98 22.45
CA LEU A 171 1.36 1.91 23.34
C LEU A 171 1.34 2.35 24.83
N MET A 172 2.23 3.26 25.22
CA MET A 172 2.32 3.89 26.54
C MET A 172 1.14 4.82 26.86
N GLU A 173 0.66 5.60 25.89
CA GLU A 173 -0.47 6.51 26.08
C GLU A 173 -1.82 5.77 26.19
N ARG A 174 -1.88 4.52 25.69
CA ARG A 174 -3.08 3.68 25.75
C ARG A 174 -3.31 3.04 27.12
N THR A 175 -2.25 2.85 27.92
CA THR A 175 -2.36 2.27 29.26
C THR A 175 -2.98 3.24 30.26
N THR A 176 -2.90 4.54 29.98
CA THR A 176 -3.41 5.61 30.84
C THR A 176 -4.90 5.91 30.61
N GLU A 177 -5.42 5.66 29.41
CA GLU A 177 -6.82 5.97 29.05
C GLU A 177 -7.81 4.81 29.26
N GLN A 178 -7.33 3.59 29.58
CA GLN A 178 -8.20 2.45 29.95
C GLN A 178 -8.54 2.39 31.46
N LYS A 179 -8.27 3.46 32.21
CA LYS A 179 -8.76 3.65 33.59
C LYS A 179 -9.64 4.88 33.70
N ILE A 180 -10.87 4.81 33.19
CA ILE A 180 -12.05 5.49 33.76
C ILE A 180 -13.26 4.58 33.50
#